data_AF-A0A2H6MWC0-F1
#
_entry.id   AF-A0A2H6MWC0-F1
#
_cell.length_a   1.000
_cell.length_b   1.000
_cell.length_c   1.000
_cell.angle_alpha   90.00
_cell.angle_beta   90.00
_cell.angle_gamma   90.00
#
_symmetry.space_group_name_H-M   'P 1'
#
loop_
_entity.id
_entity.type
_entity.pdbx_description
1 polymer ?
#
loop_
_entity_poly.entity_id
_entity_poly.type
_entity_poly.pdbx_seq_one_letter_code
_entity_poly.pdbx_strand_id
1 'polypeptide(L)'
;EDHPEVATCSEHYRQPLNIYCLLDRKLVCGHCLTIGKHHGHPIDDLQSAYMKEKETPGRLLEQLTDKHWSEVCLLIQNLEEQKAQCGSIVQEDKKTVLQYFKRLGDALDQKKQALLAALDDVNMQIETEYEPLIEMLKGIREEQLELMSLNTSFQEDESPLHFLEKVEEIRQRVKILREKPLPVIKPVEIHPRIGQVLKDVWSKSEINQINKILIPKIKLISKQKVCTQDYDNETRPAKKSFWSLSPLAIILLSFILLTAAFSQYILFFVNEIFFPYIFDTLQIIYQDLSKRLHIAVENTMIYP
;
A
#
# COMPACT_ATOMS: atom_id res chain seq x y z
N GLU A 1 42.81 63.74 31.93
CA GLU A 1 43.52 63.62 30.64
C GLU A 1 43.39 62.18 30.21
N ASP A 2 42.48 61.89 29.29
CA ASP A 2 42.32 60.54 28.73
C ASP A 2 43.49 60.29 27.76
N HIS A 3 44.54 59.64 28.25
CA HIS A 3 45.58 59.12 27.38
C HIS A 3 44.96 58.00 26.52
N PRO A 4 45.06 58.05 25.18
CA PRO A 4 44.53 56.98 24.34
C PRO A 4 45.23 55.67 24.71
N GLU A 5 44.45 54.62 25.01
CA GLU A 5 44.99 53.29 25.32
C GLU A 5 45.91 52.83 24.19
N VAL A 6 47.21 52.76 24.47
CA VAL A 6 48.19 52.30 23.50
C VAL A 6 48.08 50.78 23.44
N ALA A 7 47.58 50.25 22.32
CA ALA A 7 47.53 48.82 22.08
C ALA A 7 48.94 48.21 22.22
N THR A 8 49.07 47.14 23.00
CA THR A 8 50.36 46.48 23.26
C THR A 8 50.44 45.10 22.62
N CYS A 9 51.65 44.70 22.27
CA CYS A 9 51.93 43.42 21.63
C CYS A 9 51.66 42.25 22.57
N SER A 10 50.93 41.25 22.09
CA SER A 10 50.66 40.01 22.85
C SER A 10 51.94 39.19 23.12
N GLU A 11 52.91 39.23 22.20
CA GLU A 11 54.14 38.43 22.27
C GLU A 11 55.27 39.13 23.04
N HIS A 12 55.24 40.46 23.11
CA HIS A 12 56.33 41.24 23.69
C HIS A 12 55.80 42.18 24.76
N TYR A 13 56.12 41.87 26.02
CA TYR A 13 55.58 42.55 27.19
C TYR A 13 55.76 44.08 27.11
N ARG A 14 54.64 44.81 27.23
CA ARG A 14 54.53 46.27 27.21
C ARG A 14 55.07 46.97 25.96
N GLN A 15 55.28 46.23 24.87
CA GLN A 15 55.72 46.84 23.62
C GLN A 15 54.52 47.44 22.87
N PRO A 16 54.58 48.72 22.44
CA PRO A 16 53.47 49.34 21.71
C PRO A 16 53.33 48.76 20.30
N LEU A 17 52.09 48.58 19.86
CA LEU A 17 51.74 48.23 18.48
C LEU A 17 51.65 49.51 17.64
N ASN A 18 52.78 49.93 17.08
CA ASN A 18 52.92 51.20 16.38
C ASN A 18 53.46 51.09 14.95
N ILE A 19 53.59 49.87 14.43
CA ILE A 19 54.08 49.61 13.07
C ILE A 19 53.11 48.66 12.37
N TYR A 20 52.81 48.89 11.10
CA TYR A 20 51.96 48.00 10.31
C TYR A 20 52.80 47.13 9.40
N CYS A 21 52.71 45.81 9.56
CA CYS A 21 53.33 44.87 8.62
C CYS A 21 52.44 44.71 7.39
N LEU A 22 52.95 45.04 6.20
CA LEU A 22 52.18 45.02 4.95
C LEU A 22 51.96 43.61 4.43
N LEU A 23 52.90 42.69 4.69
CA LEU A 23 52.76 41.30 4.27
C LEU A 23 51.67 40.59 5.07
N ASP A 24 51.68 40.78 6.38
CA ASP A 24 50.73 40.11 7.30
C ASP A 24 49.46 40.94 7.57
N ARG A 25 49.40 42.17 7.03
CA ARG A 25 48.30 43.13 7.19
C ARG A 25 47.86 43.34 8.65
N LYS A 26 48.84 43.51 9.55
CA LYS A 26 48.57 43.63 10.99
C LYS A 26 49.52 44.60 11.70
N LEU A 27 49.05 45.11 12.84
CA LEU A 27 49.87 45.90 13.74
C LEU A 27 50.88 45.02 14.49
N VAL A 28 52.13 45.48 14.54
CA VAL A 28 53.27 44.82 15.19
C VAL A 28 54.08 45.85 15.98
N CYS A 29 54.90 45.38 16.93
CA CYS A 29 55.85 46.21 17.66
C CYS A 29 57.26 46.11 17.07
N GLY A 30 58.19 46.97 17.52
CA GLY A 30 59.59 46.94 17.04
C GLY A 30 60.30 45.61 17.25
N HIS A 31 60.04 44.91 18.36
CA HIS A 31 60.65 43.59 18.64
C HIS A 31 60.18 42.51 17.67
N CYS A 32 58.92 42.58 17.22
CA CYS A 32 58.40 41.69 16.18
C CYS A 32 59.19 41.77 14.87
N LEU A 33 59.75 42.94 14.54
CA LEU A 33 60.48 43.20 13.31
C LEU A 33 61.97 42.89 13.41
N THR A 34 62.58 43.07 14.58
CA THR A 34 64.03 42.90 14.72
C THR A 34 64.42 41.48 15.06
N ILE A 35 63.65 40.82 15.94
CA ILE A 35 63.97 39.48 16.45
C ILE A 35 62.77 38.52 16.38
N GLY A 36 61.60 39.02 15.97
CA GLY A 36 60.36 38.25 15.89
C GLY A 36 60.00 37.78 14.48
N LYS A 37 58.76 37.28 14.34
CA LYS A 37 58.24 36.64 13.12
C LYS A 37 58.04 37.58 11.93
N HIS A 38 58.24 38.88 12.11
CA HIS A 38 58.07 39.90 11.07
C HIS A 38 59.41 40.45 10.55
N HIS A 39 60.50 39.74 10.86
CA HIS A 39 61.82 40.14 10.42
C HIS A 39 61.93 40.14 8.90
N GLY A 40 62.35 41.28 8.34
CA GLY A 40 62.50 41.47 6.90
C GLY A 40 61.18 41.68 6.13
N HIS A 41 60.02 41.73 6.80
CA HIS A 41 58.76 42.02 6.13
C HIS A 41 58.66 43.52 5.78
N PRO A 42 57.99 43.87 4.67
CA PRO A 42 57.71 45.27 4.34
C PRO A 42 56.76 45.88 5.39
N ILE A 43 57.07 47.10 5.81
CA ILE A 43 56.33 47.82 6.86
C ILE A 43 55.91 49.22 6.38
N ASP A 44 54.85 49.74 7.00
CA ASP A 44 54.46 51.15 6.98
C ASP A 44 54.26 51.65 8.42
N ASP A 45 54.35 52.96 8.62
CA ASP A 45 53.86 53.59 9.84
C ASP A 45 52.33 53.55 9.91
N LEU A 46 51.78 53.74 11.12
CA LEU A 46 50.34 53.69 11.36
C LEU A 46 49.53 54.61 10.44
N GLN A 47 50.00 55.85 10.24
CA GLN A 47 49.24 56.85 9.52
C GLN A 47 49.23 56.53 8.03
N SER A 48 50.39 56.15 7.47
CA SER A 48 50.50 55.74 6.07
C SER A 48 49.68 54.47 5.80
N ALA A 49 49.76 53.46 6.66
CA ALA A 49 48.97 52.23 6.53
C ALA A 49 47.47 52.50 6.64
N TYR A 50 47.06 53.34 7.61
CA TYR A 50 45.66 53.75 7.75
C TYR A 50 45.16 54.43 6.48
N MET A 51 45.90 55.40 5.92
CA MET A 51 45.46 56.09 4.70
C MET A 51 45.35 55.16 3.49
N LYS A 52 46.20 54.11 3.41
CA LYS A 52 46.15 53.10 2.34
C LYS A 52 44.97 52.12 2.50
N GLU A 53 44.67 51.71 3.73
CA GLU A 53 43.65 50.68 4.03
C GLU A 53 42.27 51.25 4.36
N LYS A 54 42.15 52.57 4.62
CA LYS A 54 40.89 53.22 5.03
C LYS A 54 39.73 52.96 4.07
N GLU A 55 40.02 52.85 2.77
CA GLU A 55 39.03 52.60 1.72
C GLU A 55 38.77 51.10 1.47
N THR A 56 39.58 50.20 2.05
CA THR A 56 39.43 48.74 1.86
C THR A 56 38.07 48.21 2.34
N PRO A 57 37.54 48.59 3.51
CA PRO A 57 36.20 48.17 3.93
C PRO A 57 35.10 48.54 2.94
N GLY A 58 35.19 49.71 2.31
CA GLY A 58 34.25 50.15 1.27
C GLY A 58 34.27 49.24 0.05
N ARG A 59 35.46 48.92 -0.47
CA ARG A 59 35.63 47.99 -1.59
C ARG A 59 35.13 46.57 -1.27
N LEU A 60 35.37 46.09 -0.05
CA LEU A 60 34.85 44.79 0.38
C LEU A 60 33.32 44.80 0.48
N LEU A 61 32.73 45.90 0.93
CA LEU A 61 31.28 46.06 0.96
C LEU A 61 30.67 46.08 -0.45
N GLU A 62 31.33 46.73 -1.41
CA GLU A 62 30.92 46.70 -2.83
C GLU A 62 30.93 45.26 -3.37
N GLN A 63 31.97 44.47 -3.08
CA GLN A 63 32.02 43.04 -3.45
C GLN A 63 30.91 42.20 -2.80
N LEU A 64 30.42 42.59 -1.62
CA LEU A 64 29.30 41.93 -0.93
C LEU A 64 27.92 42.39 -1.41
N THR A 65 27.86 43.41 -2.25
CA THR A 65 26.61 44.00 -2.78
C THR A 65 26.56 43.99 -4.30
N ASP A 66 27.52 43.32 -4.93
CA ASP A 66 27.57 43.18 -6.37
C ASP A 66 26.47 42.24 -6.90
N LYS A 67 26.48 42.05 -8.22
CA LYS A 67 25.47 41.27 -8.91
C LYS A 67 25.43 39.80 -8.46
N HIS A 68 26.54 39.24 -8.00
CA HIS A 68 26.62 37.83 -7.60
C HIS A 68 25.61 37.51 -6.50
N TRP A 69 25.50 38.37 -5.49
CA TRP A 69 24.60 38.15 -4.35
C TRP A 69 23.12 38.28 -4.73
N SER A 70 22.82 39.13 -5.72
CA SER A 70 21.47 39.20 -6.28
C SER A 70 21.11 37.91 -7.02
N GLU A 71 22.05 37.32 -7.76
CA GLU A 71 21.86 36.01 -8.41
C GLU A 71 21.68 34.88 -7.39
N VAL A 72 22.43 34.88 -6.29
CA VAL A 72 22.24 33.92 -5.19
C VAL A 72 20.83 34.03 -4.60
N CYS A 73 20.34 35.24 -4.34
CA CYS A 73 18.97 35.45 -3.84
C CYS A 73 17.91 34.92 -4.83
N LEU A 74 18.08 35.17 -6.14
CA LEU A 74 17.19 34.64 -7.16
C LEU A 74 17.22 33.11 -7.24
N LEU A 75 18.40 32.50 -7.10
CA LEU A 75 18.54 31.05 -7.06
C LEU A 75 17.83 30.45 -5.84
N ILE A 76 17.94 31.08 -4.67
CA ILE A 76 17.21 30.65 -3.47
C ILE A 76 15.69 30.70 -3.72
N GLN A 77 15.18 31.81 -4.24
CA GLN A 77 13.75 31.95 -4.54
C GLN A 77 13.27 30.89 -5.54
N ASN A 78 14.02 30.68 -6.62
CA ASN A 78 13.70 29.65 -7.61
C ASN A 78 13.72 28.24 -7.00
N LEU A 79 14.70 27.92 -6.14
CA LEU A 79 14.75 26.64 -5.44
C LEU A 79 13.57 26.44 -4.48
N GLU A 80 13.16 27.49 -3.77
CA GLU A 80 11.98 27.45 -2.89
C GLU A 80 10.70 27.22 -3.68
N GLU A 81 10.52 27.90 -4.81
CA GLU A 81 9.38 27.72 -5.70
C GLU A 81 9.35 26.29 -6.28
N GLN A 82 10.47 25.81 -6.81
CA GLN A 82 10.58 24.45 -7.34
C GLN A 82 10.30 23.38 -6.26
N LYS A 83 10.82 23.58 -5.05
CA LYS A 83 10.55 22.70 -3.91
C LYS A 83 9.06 22.67 -3.57
N ALA A 84 8.40 23.83 -3.53
CA ALA A 84 6.97 23.93 -3.24
C ALA A 84 6.14 23.27 -4.34
N GLN A 85 6.49 23.49 -5.61
CA GLN A 85 5.82 22.89 -6.77
C GLN A 85 5.92 21.36 -6.75
N CYS A 86 7.13 20.82 -6.62
CA CYS A 86 7.36 19.38 -6.51
C CYS A 86 6.62 18.79 -5.30
N GLY A 87 6.66 19.49 -4.15
CA GLY A 87 5.92 19.10 -2.96
C GLY A 87 4.42 19.03 -3.20
N SER A 88 3.84 20.00 -3.91
CA SER A 88 2.42 20.04 -4.25
C SER A 88 2.02 18.86 -5.15
N ILE A 89 2.80 18.56 -6.20
CA ILE A 89 2.54 17.44 -7.11
C ILE A 89 2.50 16.12 -6.32
N VAL A 90 3.49 15.89 -5.44
CA VAL A 90 3.51 14.67 -4.60
C VAL A 90 2.27 14.58 -3.70
N GLN A 91 1.78 15.70 -3.16
CA GLN A 91 0.56 15.68 -2.34
C GLN A 91 -0.70 15.44 -3.17
N GLU A 92 -0.75 15.94 -4.40
CA GLU A 92 -1.82 15.65 -5.34
C GLU A 92 -1.84 14.16 -5.73
N ASP A 93 -0.69 13.60 -6.07
CA ASP A 93 -0.56 12.17 -6.40
C ASP A 93 -0.96 11.27 -5.22
N LYS A 94 -0.58 11.63 -3.99
CA LYS A 94 -1.05 10.94 -2.78
C LYS A 94 -2.57 10.93 -2.69
N LYS A 95 -3.23 12.07 -2.93
CA LYS A 95 -4.70 12.15 -2.94
C LYS A 95 -5.31 11.30 -4.05
N THR A 96 -4.72 11.32 -5.25
CA THR A 96 -5.14 10.52 -6.39
C THR A 96 -5.09 9.03 -6.09
N VAL A 97 -3.98 8.54 -5.51
CA VAL A 97 -3.82 7.14 -5.08
C VAL A 97 -4.89 6.77 -4.05
N LEU A 98 -5.04 7.56 -2.99
CA LEU A 98 -6.04 7.31 -1.95
C LEU A 98 -7.46 7.26 -2.52
N GLN A 99 -7.81 8.20 -3.40
CA GLN A 99 -9.13 8.26 -4.00
C GLN A 99 -9.39 7.07 -4.94
N TYR A 100 -8.39 6.67 -5.73
CA TYR A 100 -8.51 5.52 -6.63
C TYR A 100 -8.80 4.22 -5.83
N PHE A 101 -7.99 3.93 -4.82
CA PHE A 101 -8.17 2.71 -4.03
C PHE A 101 -9.42 2.75 -3.15
N LYS A 102 -9.82 3.92 -2.66
CA LYS A 102 -11.11 4.08 -1.97
C LYS A 102 -12.28 3.72 -2.89
N ARG A 103 -12.34 4.30 -4.09
CA ARG A 103 -13.41 4.00 -5.08
C ARG A 103 -13.45 2.52 -5.46
N LEU A 104 -12.28 1.91 -5.63
CA LEU A 104 -12.17 0.49 -5.92
C LEU A 104 -12.66 -0.38 -4.75
N GLY A 105 -12.27 -0.03 -3.52
CA GLY A 105 -12.73 -0.71 -2.31
C GLY A 105 -14.24 -0.60 -2.13
N ASP A 106 -14.79 0.59 -2.30
CA ASP A 106 -16.24 0.85 -2.21
C ASP A 106 -17.01 0.02 -3.26
N ALA A 107 -16.51 -0.05 -4.50
CA ALA A 107 -17.09 -0.87 -5.56
C ALA A 107 -17.09 -2.36 -5.22
N LEU A 108 -15.98 -2.87 -4.68
CA LEU A 108 -15.87 -4.27 -4.26
C LEU A 108 -16.83 -4.58 -3.11
N ASP A 109 -16.92 -3.71 -2.11
CA ASP A 109 -17.81 -3.94 -0.98
C ASP A 109 -19.28 -3.90 -1.42
N GLN A 110 -19.67 -2.95 -2.28
CA GLN A 110 -21.03 -2.93 -2.86
C GLN A 110 -21.40 -4.25 -3.54
N LYS A 111 -20.47 -4.82 -4.33
CA LYS A 111 -20.71 -6.11 -4.99
C LYS A 111 -20.78 -7.26 -4.00
N LYS A 112 -19.92 -7.27 -2.97
CA LYS A 112 -19.96 -8.24 -1.87
C LYS A 112 -21.32 -8.22 -1.18
N GLN A 113 -21.80 -7.04 -0.79
CA GLN A 113 -23.10 -6.88 -0.13
C GLN A 113 -24.25 -7.34 -1.04
N ALA A 114 -24.21 -7.01 -2.34
CA ALA A 114 -25.23 -7.46 -3.28
C ALA A 114 -25.28 -8.99 -3.45
N LEU A 115 -24.11 -9.66 -3.45
CA LEU A 115 -24.05 -11.12 -3.49
C LEU A 115 -24.59 -11.78 -2.21
N LEU A 116 -24.29 -11.19 -1.04
CA LEU A 116 -24.82 -11.67 0.24
C LEU A 116 -26.33 -11.48 0.32
N ALA A 117 -26.84 -10.30 -0.04
CA ALA A 117 -28.27 -10.04 -0.09
C ALA A 117 -29.01 -11.03 -1.01
N ALA A 118 -28.44 -11.35 -2.17
CA ALA A 118 -29.03 -12.35 -3.08
C ALA A 118 -29.06 -13.77 -2.49
N LEU A 119 -28.13 -14.11 -1.57
CA LEU A 119 -28.17 -15.38 -0.83
C LEU A 119 -29.20 -15.34 0.30
N ASP A 120 -29.31 -14.22 1.01
CA ASP A 120 -30.33 -14.02 2.06
C ASP A 120 -31.75 -14.13 1.48
N ASP A 121 -31.99 -13.57 0.30
CA ASP A 121 -33.25 -13.71 -0.44
C ASP A 121 -33.60 -15.18 -0.75
N VAL A 122 -32.59 -16.00 -1.08
CA VAL A 122 -32.78 -17.43 -1.31
C VAL A 122 -33.00 -18.17 -0.01
N ASN A 123 -32.32 -17.77 1.07
CA ASN A 123 -32.55 -18.36 2.39
C ASN A 123 -34.00 -18.12 2.84
N MET A 124 -34.53 -16.91 2.64
CA MET A 124 -35.93 -16.59 2.91
C MET A 124 -36.90 -17.43 2.05
N GLN A 125 -36.57 -17.71 0.80
CA GLN A 125 -37.36 -18.62 -0.06
C GLN A 125 -37.35 -20.06 0.46
N ILE A 126 -36.20 -20.54 0.98
CA ILE A 126 -36.08 -21.87 1.59
C ILE A 126 -36.98 -21.98 2.81
N GLU A 127 -36.93 -20.99 3.71
CA GLU A 127 -37.81 -20.94 4.89
C GLU A 127 -39.29 -20.94 4.47
N THR A 128 -39.64 -20.13 3.46
CA THR A 128 -41.02 -20.04 2.96
C THR A 128 -41.52 -21.35 2.34
N GLU A 129 -40.64 -22.11 1.69
CA GLU A 129 -40.98 -23.40 1.07
C GLU A 129 -41.13 -24.53 2.10
N TYR A 130 -40.27 -24.57 3.12
CA TYR A 130 -40.19 -25.71 4.04
C TYR A 130 -40.88 -25.52 5.39
N GLU A 131 -40.90 -24.32 5.96
CA GLU A 131 -41.44 -24.09 7.31
C GLU A 131 -42.93 -24.48 7.44
N PRO A 132 -43.83 -24.16 6.49
CA PRO A 132 -45.22 -24.60 6.57
C PRO A 132 -45.38 -26.13 6.56
N LEU A 133 -44.50 -26.84 5.85
CA LEU A 133 -44.53 -28.30 5.78
C LEU A 133 -44.03 -28.92 7.10
N ILE A 134 -43.00 -28.31 7.70
CA ILE A 134 -42.46 -28.72 8.99
C ILE A 134 -43.51 -28.53 10.09
N GLU A 135 -44.15 -27.36 10.15
CA GLU A 135 -45.17 -27.05 11.16
C GLU A 135 -46.39 -27.96 11.01
N MET A 136 -46.82 -28.25 9.78
CA MET A 136 -47.88 -29.22 9.53
C MET A 136 -47.55 -30.61 10.10
N LEU A 137 -46.34 -31.12 9.84
CA LEU A 137 -45.90 -32.43 10.31
C LEU A 137 -45.69 -32.46 11.83
N LYS A 138 -45.19 -31.36 12.42
CA LYS A 138 -45.11 -31.21 13.88
C LYS A 138 -46.49 -31.27 14.53
N GLY A 139 -47.48 -30.58 13.98
CA GLY A 139 -48.86 -30.61 14.49
C GLY A 139 -49.49 -32.01 14.43
N ILE A 140 -49.27 -32.74 13.33
CA ILE A 140 -49.70 -34.16 13.23
C ILE A 140 -49.03 -35.02 14.32
N ARG A 141 -47.73 -34.80 14.56
CA ARG A 141 -46.98 -35.54 15.58
C ARG A 141 -47.41 -35.18 17.00
N GLU A 142 -47.71 -33.92 17.27
CA GLU A 142 -48.16 -33.47 18.59
C GLU A 142 -49.52 -34.10 18.94
N GLU A 143 -50.48 -34.08 18.02
CA GLU A 143 -51.78 -34.74 18.20
C GLU A 143 -51.63 -36.26 18.39
N GLN A 144 -50.69 -36.88 17.66
CA GLN A 144 -50.37 -38.30 17.83
C GLN A 144 -49.89 -38.61 19.25
N LEU A 145 -48.99 -37.79 19.81
CA LEU A 145 -48.48 -37.96 21.17
C LEU A 145 -49.55 -37.70 22.23
N GLU A 146 -50.39 -36.67 22.04
CA GLU A 146 -51.53 -36.38 22.92
C GLU A 146 -52.49 -37.58 22.99
N LEU A 147 -52.86 -38.15 21.83
CA LEU A 147 -53.73 -39.32 21.76
C LEU A 147 -53.10 -40.57 22.38
N MET A 148 -51.79 -40.76 22.23
CA MET A 148 -51.08 -41.86 22.91
C MET A 148 -51.13 -41.71 24.43
N SER A 149 -50.92 -40.49 24.94
CA SER A 149 -51.00 -40.20 26.37
C SER A 149 -52.41 -40.44 26.90
N LEU A 150 -53.42 -39.89 26.21
CA LEU A 150 -54.84 -40.04 26.57
C LEU A 150 -55.25 -41.51 26.57
N ASN A 151 -54.84 -42.28 25.55
CA ASN A 151 -55.16 -43.70 25.46
C ASN A 151 -54.49 -44.52 26.57
N THR A 152 -53.27 -44.17 26.99
CA THR A 152 -52.59 -44.83 28.12
C THR A 152 -53.35 -44.57 29.42
N SER A 153 -53.67 -43.31 29.72
CA SER A 153 -54.45 -42.98 30.93
C SER A 153 -55.85 -43.59 30.92
N PHE A 154 -56.45 -43.73 29.74
CA PHE A 154 -57.76 -44.34 29.56
C PHE A 154 -57.76 -45.84 29.82
N GLN A 155 -56.66 -46.54 29.51
CA GLN A 155 -56.52 -47.97 29.82
C GLN A 155 -56.42 -48.26 31.31
N GLU A 156 -56.06 -47.25 32.12
CA GLU A 156 -56.00 -47.35 33.58
C GLU A 156 -57.36 -47.07 34.25
N ASP A 157 -58.40 -46.73 33.49
CA ASP A 157 -59.75 -46.45 34.01
C ASP A 157 -60.55 -47.74 34.27
N GLU A 158 -61.00 -47.93 35.52
CA GLU A 158 -61.75 -49.11 35.94
C GLU A 158 -63.28 -49.02 35.69
N SER A 159 -63.80 -47.88 35.22
CA SER A 159 -65.24 -47.67 35.02
C SER A 159 -65.74 -48.11 33.62
N PRO A 160 -66.57 -49.17 33.50
CA PRO A 160 -67.02 -49.66 32.19
C PRO A 160 -67.89 -48.67 31.40
N LEU A 161 -68.65 -47.80 32.09
CA LEU A 161 -69.55 -46.84 31.44
C LEU A 161 -68.75 -45.67 30.84
N HIS A 162 -67.82 -45.11 31.60
CA HIS A 162 -66.93 -44.05 31.12
C HIS A 162 -66.00 -44.57 30.01
N PHE A 163 -65.55 -45.83 30.13
CA PHE A 163 -64.81 -46.52 29.08
C PHE A 163 -65.55 -46.50 27.73
N LEU A 164 -66.81 -46.97 27.70
CA LEU A 164 -67.59 -47.09 26.47
C LEU A 164 -67.95 -45.73 25.84
N GLU A 165 -68.10 -44.68 26.65
CA GLU A 165 -68.37 -43.33 26.16
C GLU A 165 -67.11 -42.69 25.53
N LYS A 166 -65.94 -42.83 26.16
CA LYS A 166 -64.68 -42.19 25.71
C LYS A 166 -63.95 -42.96 24.62
N VAL A 167 -64.09 -44.28 24.54
CA VAL A 167 -63.39 -45.08 23.52
C VAL A 167 -63.79 -44.71 22.10
N GLU A 168 -65.06 -44.31 21.89
CA GLU A 168 -65.54 -43.89 20.56
C GLU A 168 -64.95 -42.53 20.18
N GLU A 169 -64.82 -41.59 21.13
CA GLU A 169 -64.16 -40.30 20.91
C GLU A 169 -62.70 -40.48 20.46
N ILE A 170 -61.94 -41.32 21.18
CA ILE A 170 -60.53 -41.63 20.85
C ILE A 170 -60.46 -42.31 19.48
N ARG A 171 -61.36 -43.27 19.19
CA ARG A 171 -61.43 -43.98 17.90
C ARG A 171 -61.63 -43.01 16.73
N GLN A 172 -62.54 -42.04 16.88
CA GLN A 172 -62.77 -41.03 15.84
C GLN A 172 -61.56 -40.10 15.68
N ARG A 173 -60.96 -39.61 16.76
CA ARG A 173 -59.75 -38.75 16.68
C ARG A 173 -58.57 -39.47 16.01
N VAL A 174 -58.32 -40.74 16.36
CA VAL A 174 -57.28 -41.56 15.73
C VAL A 174 -57.56 -41.76 14.24
N LYS A 175 -58.82 -42.01 13.86
CA LYS A 175 -59.22 -42.15 12.45
C LYS A 175 -58.94 -40.86 11.68
N ILE A 176 -59.40 -39.72 12.18
CA ILE A 176 -59.17 -38.39 11.57
C ILE A 176 -57.68 -38.14 11.39
N LEU A 177 -56.87 -38.40 12.43
CA LEU A 177 -55.42 -38.19 12.39
C LEU A 177 -54.74 -39.10 11.35
N ARG A 178 -55.14 -40.37 11.24
CA ARG A 178 -54.60 -41.30 10.23
C ARG A 178 -54.99 -40.96 8.80
N GLU A 179 -56.12 -40.29 8.61
CA GLU A 179 -56.62 -39.86 7.30
C GLU A 179 -56.08 -38.48 6.87
N LYS A 180 -55.39 -37.74 7.76
CA LYS A 180 -54.78 -36.45 7.41
C LYS A 180 -53.75 -36.63 6.27
N PRO A 181 -53.84 -35.85 5.18
CA PRO A 181 -52.91 -35.97 4.06
C PRO A 181 -51.51 -35.54 4.48
N LEU A 182 -50.48 -36.27 4.03
CA LEU A 182 -49.09 -35.88 4.24
C LEU A 182 -48.61 -34.97 3.09
N PRO A 183 -47.78 -33.95 3.38
CA PRO A 183 -47.24 -33.08 2.34
C PRO A 183 -46.29 -33.82 1.41
N VAL A 184 -46.30 -33.45 0.13
CA VAL A 184 -45.32 -33.93 -0.86
C VAL A 184 -44.06 -33.08 -0.76
N ILE A 185 -42.96 -33.66 -0.29
CA ILE A 185 -41.67 -32.97 -0.17
C ILE A 185 -41.01 -32.88 -1.56
N LYS A 186 -40.77 -31.67 -2.03
CA LYS A 186 -40.02 -31.41 -3.27
C LYS A 186 -38.57 -31.04 -2.92
N PRO A 187 -37.57 -31.82 -3.34
CA PRO A 187 -36.18 -31.42 -3.18
C PRO A 187 -35.90 -30.20 -4.06
N VAL A 188 -35.23 -29.20 -3.49
CA VAL A 188 -34.81 -27.98 -4.21
C VAL A 188 -33.29 -27.88 -4.24
N GLU A 189 -32.79 -27.14 -5.23
CA GLU A 189 -31.38 -26.82 -5.39
C GLU A 189 -31.20 -25.33 -5.65
N ILE A 190 -30.09 -24.78 -5.14
CA ILE A 190 -29.73 -23.36 -5.33
C ILE A 190 -28.85 -23.23 -6.57
N HIS A 191 -29.27 -22.41 -7.53
CA HIS A 191 -28.50 -22.18 -8.76
C HIS A 191 -28.51 -20.69 -9.18
N PRO A 192 -27.37 -20.14 -9.67
CA PRO A 192 -26.05 -20.76 -9.71
C PRO A 192 -25.42 -20.87 -8.31
N ARG A 193 -24.48 -21.79 -8.13
CA ARG A 193 -23.70 -21.88 -6.89
C ARG A 193 -22.68 -20.74 -6.85
N ILE A 194 -22.76 -19.90 -5.83
CA ILE A 194 -21.94 -18.67 -5.78
C ILE A 194 -20.43 -18.95 -5.83
N GLY A 195 -19.97 -20.04 -5.21
CA GLY A 195 -18.56 -20.44 -5.27
C GLY A 195 -18.05 -20.67 -6.70
N GLN A 196 -18.90 -21.18 -7.59
CA GLN A 196 -18.55 -21.37 -9.00
C GLN A 196 -18.52 -20.04 -9.75
N VAL A 197 -19.46 -19.13 -9.48
CA VAL A 197 -19.46 -17.79 -10.07
C VAL A 197 -18.21 -17.02 -9.66
N LEU A 198 -17.81 -17.10 -8.39
CA LEU A 198 -16.56 -16.48 -7.91
C LEU A 198 -15.34 -17.06 -8.62
N LYS A 199 -15.28 -18.38 -8.78
CA LYS A 199 -14.18 -19.04 -9.47
C LYS A 199 -14.13 -18.72 -10.96
N ASP A 200 -15.25 -18.73 -11.67
CA ASP A 200 -15.26 -18.65 -13.12
C ASP A 200 -15.30 -17.22 -13.66
N VAL A 201 -15.94 -16.31 -12.93
CA VAL A 201 -16.13 -14.91 -13.34
C VAL A 201 -15.19 -14.00 -12.56
N TRP A 202 -15.25 -14.01 -11.23
CA TRP A 202 -14.53 -13.03 -10.41
C TRP A 202 -13.02 -13.21 -10.45
N SER A 203 -12.53 -14.45 -10.37
CA SER A 203 -11.08 -14.71 -10.38
C SER A 203 -10.38 -14.33 -11.69
N LYS A 204 -11.14 -14.21 -12.79
CA LYS A 204 -10.64 -13.89 -14.13
C LYS A 204 -10.92 -12.44 -14.55
N SER A 205 -11.66 -11.69 -13.73
CA SER A 205 -12.06 -10.32 -14.08
C SER A 205 -10.93 -9.33 -13.78
N GLU A 206 -10.70 -8.41 -14.72
CA GLU A 206 -9.76 -7.31 -14.50
C GLU A 206 -10.32 -6.29 -13.49
N ILE A 207 -9.43 -5.60 -12.78
CA ILE A 207 -9.79 -4.61 -11.75
C ILE A 207 -10.66 -3.48 -12.33
N ASN A 208 -10.35 -3.02 -13.55
CA ASN A 208 -11.10 -1.97 -14.26
C ASN A 208 -12.54 -2.41 -14.65
N GLN A 209 -12.84 -3.71 -14.59
CA GLN A 209 -14.12 -4.30 -15.00
C GLN A 209 -15.01 -4.68 -13.80
N ILE A 210 -14.52 -4.58 -12.56
CA ILE A 210 -15.26 -4.97 -11.34
C ILE A 210 -16.66 -4.37 -11.30
N ASN A 211 -16.81 -3.08 -11.65
CA ASN A 211 -18.10 -2.41 -11.68
C ASN A 211 -19.09 -3.01 -12.70
N LYS A 212 -18.57 -3.56 -13.80
CA LYS A 212 -19.34 -4.18 -14.89
C LYS A 212 -19.73 -5.63 -14.59
N ILE A 213 -19.12 -6.28 -13.59
CA ILE A 213 -19.49 -7.64 -13.20
C ILE A 213 -20.94 -7.64 -12.73
N LEU A 214 -21.77 -8.45 -13.39
CA LEU A 214 -23.18 -8.58 -13.05
C LEU A 214 -23.35 -9.44 -11.79
N ILE A 215 -24.28 -9.04 -10.94
CA ILE A 215 -24.71 -9.83 -9.79
C ILE A 215 -25.64 -10.93 -10.32
N PRO A 216 -25.30 -12.22 -10.17
CA PRO A 216 -26.15 -13.31 -10.61
C PRO A 216 -27.46 -13.31 -9.82
N LYS A 217 -28.57 -13.56 -10.51
CA LYS A 217 -29.85 -13.85 -9.85
C LYS A 217 -29.81 -15.29 -9.35
N ILE A 218 -29.60 -15.47 -8.05
CA ILE A 218 -29.60 -16.78 -7.40
C ILE A 218 -31.05 -17.21 -7.19
N LYS A 219 -31.38 -18.43 -7.58
CA LYS A 219 -32.74 -18.97 -7.53
C LYS A 219 -32.77 -20.31 -6.82
N LEU A 220 -33.89 -20.57 -6.16
CA LEU A 220 -34.29 -21.89 -5.70
C LEU A 220 -35.01 -22.62 -6.85
N ILE A 221 -34.51 -23.78 -7.25
CA ILE A 221 -35.04 -24.56 -8.39
C ILE A 221 -35.45 -25.94 -7.88
N SER A 222 -36.62 -26.43 -8.29
CA SER A 222 -37.01 -27.81 -7.99
C SER A 222 -36.07 -28.81 -8.67
N LYS A 223 -35.58 -29.79 -7.93
CA LYS A 223 -34.86 -30.93 -8.49
C LYS A 223 -35.84 -31.81 -9.24
N GLN A 224 -36.09 -31.52 -10.52
CA GLN A 224 -36.89 -32.40 -11.36
C GLN A 224 -36.14 -33.74 -11.46
N LYS A 225 -36.85 -34.84 -11.22
CA LYS A 225 -36.36 -36.20 -11.40
C LYS A 225 -35.90 -36.33 -12.86
N VAL A 226 -34.62 -36.09 -13.13
CA VAL A 226 -33.95 -36.67 -14.28
C VAL A 226 -33.94 -38.16 -13.98
N CYS A 227 -34.89 -38.88 -14.57
CA CYS A 227 -34.84 -40.33 -14.60
C CYS A 227 -33.69 -40.71 -15.54
N THR A 228 -32.47 -40.72 -15.02
CA THR A 228 -31.38 -41.49 -15.62
C THR A 228 -31.38 -42.83 -14.94
N GLN A 229 -31.67 -43.84 -15.75
CA GLN A 229 -31.49 -45.25 -15.46
C GLN A 229 -30.20 -45.52 -14.70
N ASP A 230 -30.38 -46.40 -13.72
CA ASP A 230 -29.42 -47.28 -13.12
C ASP A 230 -28.36 -47.79 -14.10
N TYR A 231 -27.08 -47.61 -13.76
CA TYR A 231 -26.03 -48.59 -14.07
C TYR A 231 -24.89 -48.42 -13.06
N ASP A 232 -24.92 -49.34 -12.10
CA ASP A 232 -23.84 -49.96 -11.34
C ASP A 232 -22.66 -49.16 -10.75
N ASN A 233 -22.46 -49.45 -9.47
CA ASN A 233 -21.22 -49.26 -8.74
C ASN A 233 -20.05 -50.00 -9.42
N GLU A 234 -18.99 -49.28 -9.76
CA GLU A 234 -17.64 -49.79 -9.54
C GLU A 234 -16.71 -48.69 -8.98
N THR A 235 -16.22 -48.96 -7.79
CA THR A 235 -15.11 -48.27 -7.15
C THR A 235 -13.81 -48.83 -7.74
N ARG A 236 -13.02 -48.04 -8.49
CA ARG A 236 -11.54 -48.17 -8.65
C ARG A 236 -10.93 -47.03 -9.50
N PRO A 237 -9.61 -46.79 -9.40
CA PRO A 237 -9.05 -45.53 -8.91
C PRO A 237 -8.85 -44.48 -9.99
N ALA A 238 -8.64 -43.25 -9.51
CA ALA A 238 -8.25 -42.07 -10.29
C ALA A 238 -7.15 -42.38 -11.31
N LYS A 239 -7.54 -42.55 -12.58
CA LYS A 239 -6.66 -42.27 -13.71
C LYS A 239 -6.53 -40.75 -13.81
N LYS A 240 -5.41 -40.23 -13.31
CA LYS A 240 -4.91 -38.91 -13.70
C LYS A 240 -4.84 -38.88 -15.22
N SER A 241 -5.77 -38.16 -15.83
CA SER A 241 -5.69 -37.72 -17.22
C SER A 241 -4.45 -36.84 -17.35
N PHE A 242 -3.34 -37.45 -17.77
CA PHE A 242 -2.17 -36.72 -18.26
C PHE A 242 -2.64 -36.04 -19.54
N TRP A 243 -2.99 -34.74 -19.46
CA TRP A 243 -3.20 -33.95 -20.66
C TRP A 243 -1.85 -33.92 -21.37
N SER A 244 -1.70 -34.71 -22.44
CA SER A 244 -0.54 -34.60 -23.31
C SER A 244 -0.63 -33.23 -23.98
N LEU A 245 0.01 -32.23 -23.38
CA LEU A 245 0.36 -31.01 -24.10
C LEU A 245 1.08 -31.46 -25.37
N SER A 246 0.64 -30.94 -26.51
CA SER A 246 1.29 -31.23 -27.78
C SER A 246 2.78 -30.93 -27.64
N PRO A 247 3.69 -31.68 -28.29
CA PRO A 247 5.14 -31.43 -28.21
C PRO A 247 5.49 -29.97 -28.50
N LEU A 248 4.72 -29.32 -29.37
CA LEU A 248 4.81 -27.90 -29.70
C LEU A 248 4.48 -26.97 -28.52
N ALA A 249 3.48 -27.30 -27.71
CA ALA A 249 3.11 -26.50 -26.54
C ALA A 249 4.18 -26.57 -25.43
N ILE A 250 4.85 -27.72 -25.29
CA ILE A 250 5.97 -27.89 -24.35
C ILE A 250 7.18 -27.06 -24.82
N ILE A 251 7.48 -27.08 -26.12
CA ILE A 251 8.57 -26.27 -26.70
C ILE A 251 8.26 -24.77 -26.52
N LEU A 252 7.03 -24.33 -26.80
CA LEU A 252 6.61 -22.94 -26.60
C LEU A 252 6.73 -22.49 -25.14
N LEU A 253 6.26 -23.31 -24.19
CA LEU A 253 6.38 -23.00 -22.76
C LEU A 253 7.85 -22.95 -22.32
N SER A 254 8.69 -23.87 -22.80
CA SER A 254 10.12 -23.86 -22.50
C SER A 254 10.82 -22.60 -23.05
N PHE A 255 10.44 -22.15 -24.25
CA PHE A 255 10.98 -20.94 -24.86
C PHE A 255 10.53 -19.69 -24.10
N ILE A 256 9.26 -19.62 -23.69
CA ILE A 256 8.74 -18.53 -22.87
C ILE A 256 9.48 -18.45 -21.54
N LEU A 257 9.66 -19.58 -20.84
CA LEU A 257 10.41 -19.61 -19.58
C LEU A 257 11.88 -19.20 -19.76
N LEU A 258 12.52 -19.64 -20.85
CA LEU A 258 13.90 -19.25 -21.16
C LEU A 258 14.01 -17.75 -21.43
N THR A 259 13.08 -17.17 -22.19
CA THR A 259 13.05 -15.72 -22.46
C THR A 259 12.78 -14.90 -21.20
N ALA A 260 11.92 -15.38 -20.30
CA ALA A 260 11.64 -14.73 -19.02
C ALA A 260 12.84 -14.81 -18.06
N ALA A 261 13.51 -15.97 -17.99
CA ALA A 261 14.73 -16.11 -17.19
C ALA A 261 15.86 -15.23 -17.75
N PHE A 262 16.01 -15.17 -19.08
CA PHE A 262 17.00 -14.32 -19.72
C PHE A 262 16.71 -12.83 -19.50
N SER A 263 15.44 -12.39 -19.58
CA SER A 263 15.09 -10.99 -19.31
C SER A 263 15.29 -10.60 -17.85
N GLN A 264 15.00 -11.50 -16.90
CA GLN A 264 15.32 -11.28 -15.49
C GLN A 264 16.84 -11.22 -15.25
N TYR A 265 17.61 -12.07 -15.93
CA TYR A 265 19.07 -12.03 -15.86
C TYR A 265 19.66 -10.73 -16.43
N ILE A 266 19.13 -10.24 -17.56
CA ILE A 266 19.53 -8.93 -18.12
C ILE A 266 19.15 -7.79 -17.17
N LEU A 267 17.95 -7.82 -16.58
CA LEU A 267 17.53 -6.78 -15.64
C LEU A 267 18.41 -6.75 -14.39
N PHE A 268 18.77 -7.92 -13.87
CA PHE A 268 19.71 -8.05 -12.75
C PHE A 268 21.11 -7.54 -13.14
N PHE A 269 21.64 -7.94 -14.28
CA PHE A 269 22.95 -7.50 -14.75
C PHE A 269 23.02 -5.98 -14.97
N VAL A 270 21.97 -5.39 -15.54
CA VAL A 270 21.89 -3.95 -15.76
C VAL A 270 21.82 -3.20 -14.43
N ASN A 271 20.99 -3.64 -13.49
CA ASN A 271 20.76 -2.93 -12.23
C ASN A 271 21.89 -3.11 -11.20
N GLU A 272 22.46 -4.31 -11.07
CA GLU A 272 23.45 -4.62 -10.02
C GLU A 272 24.90 -4.45 -10.49
N ILE A 273 25.17 -4.57 -11.79
CA ILE A 273 26.54 -4.52 -12.32
C ILE A 273 26.77 -3.29 -13.18
N PHE A 274 25.93 -3.08 -14.19
CA PHE A 274 26.17 -2.03 -15.17
C PHE A 274 25.92 -0.61 -14.62
N PHE A 275 24.80 -0.40 -13.92
CA PHE A 275 24.46 0.90 -13.35
C PHE A 275 25.45 1.37 -12.26
N PRO A 276 25.83 0.55 -11.26
CA PRO A 276 26.81 0.95 -10.25
C PRO A 276 28.18 1.26 -10.85
N TYR A 277 28.63 0.45 -11.82
CA TYR A 277 29.91 0.68 -12.48
C TYR A 277 29.95 1.98 -13.30
N ILE A 278 28.88 2.28 -14.04
CA ILE A 278 28.75 3.56 -14.76
C ILE A 278 28.64 4.73 -13.77
N PHE A 279 27.88 4.55 -12.69
CA PHE A 279 27.72 5.59 -11.69
C PHE A 279 29.05 5.92 -11.00
N ASP A 280 29.82 4.91 -10.60
CA ASP A 280 31.14 5.08 -9.99
C ASP A 280 32.13 5.75 -10.94
N THR A 281 32.16 5.34 -12.21
CA THR A 281 33.03 5.96 -13.21
C THR A 281 32.64 7.41 -13.51
N LEU A 282 31.34 7.72 -13.62
CA LEU A 282 30.86 9.10 -13.76
C LEU A 282 31.17 9.94 -12.52
N GLN A 283 31.07 9.38 -11.32
CA GLN A 283 31.41 10.07 -10.08
C GLN A 283 32.90 10.37 -9.99
N ILE A 284 33.78 9.46 -10.43
CA ILE A 284 35.23 9.70 -10.53
C ILE A 284 35.53 10.82 -11.53
N ILE A 285 34.92 10.78 -12.72
CA ILE A 285 35.09 11.82 -13.75
C ILE A 285 34.61 13.18 -13.22
N TYR A 286 33.46 13.21 -12.55
CA TYR A 286 32.92 14.42 -11.95
C TYR A 286 33.85 14.99 -10.88
N GLN A 287 34.40 14.14 -9.99
CA GLN A 287 35.35 14.59 -8.98
C GLN A 287 36.68 15.10 -9.57
N ASP A 288 37.18 14.47 -10.63
CA ASP A 288 38.38 14.93 -11.34
C ASP A 288 38.15 16.27 -12.06
N LEU A 289 37.04 16.41 -12.78
CA LEU A 289 36.65 17.67 -13.42
C LEU A 289 36.42 18.77 -12.40
N SER A 290 35.74 18.47 -11.29
CA SER A 290 35.50 19.42 -10.21
C SER A 290 36.83 19.89 -9.60
N LYS A 291 37.78 18.99 -9.32
CA LYS A 291 39.11 19.35 -8.84
C LYS A 291 39.89 20.19 -9.84
N ARG A 292 39.89 19.82 -11.12
CA ARG A 292 40.57 20.58 -12.19
C ARG A 292 39.96 21.97 -12.36
N LEU A 293 38.63 22.08 -12.28
CA LEU A 293 37.93 23.36 -12.33
C LEU A 293 38.31 24.21 -11.11
N HIS A 294 38.36 23.61 -9.92
CA HIS A 294 38.77 24.29 -8.70
C HIS A 294 40.20 24.84 -8.80
N ILE A 295 41.13 24.02 -9.31
CA ILE A 295 42.53 24.40 -9.55
C ILE A 295 42.64 25.48 -10.65
N ALA A 296 41.85 25.37 -11.73
CA ALA A 296 41.85 26.36 -12.80
C ALA A 296 41.35 27.72 -12.31
N VAL A 297 40.27 27.73 -11.53
CA VAL A 297 39.70 28.94 -10.90
C VAL A 297 40.71 29.57 -9.94
N GLU A 298 41.36 28.75 -9.11
CA GLU A 298 42.39 29.21 -8.16
C GLU A 298 43.63 29.77 -8.87
N ASN A 299 44.07 29.14 -9.96
CA ASN A 299 45.19 29.63 -10.78
C ASN A 299 44.86 30.90 -11.57
N THR A 300 43.61 31.09 -12.04
CA THR A 300 43.17 32.34 -12.68
C THR A 300 43.01 33.50 -11.70
N MET A 301 42.97 33.24 -10.39
CA MET A 301 42.96 34.28 -9.36
C MET A 301 44.36 34.66 -8.84
N ILE A 302 45.41 33.97 -9.30
CA ILE A 302 46.80 34.18 -8.83
C ILE A 302 47.67 34.96 -9.83
N TYR A 303 47.21 35.21 -11.06
CA TYR A 303 47.87 36.14 -12.00
C TYR A 303 46.85 37.08 -12.68
N PRO A 304 46.86 38.38 -12.36
CA PRO A 304 46.25 39.41 -13.22
C PRO A 304 47.06 39.68 -14.49
#